data_AF-B7RH90-F1
#
_entry.id   AF-B7RH90-F1
#
_cell.length_a   1.000
_cell.length_b   1.000
_cell.length_c   1.000
_cell.angle_alpha   90.00
_cell.angle_beta   90.00
_cell.angle_gamma   90.00
#
_symmetry.space_group_name_H-M   'P 1'
#
loop_
_entity.id
_entity.type
_entity.pdbx_description
1 polymer ?
#
loop_
_entity_poly.entity_id
_entity_poly.type
_entity_poly.pdbx_seq_one_letter_code
_entity_poly.pdbx_strand_id
1 'polypeptide(L)'
;MYPGTDPMCADGAAMSFLEAWMKKEDPPQTLGFVYMLLGDEGASNTDPYATEETAENQWVVAGPHVMIVGSEAKQMLESYPQEVPEGANQPWVMWPGTPYAHLMIPVE
;
A
#
# COMPACT_ATOMS: atom_id res chain seq x y z
N MET A 1 20.13 14.41 -8.09
CA MET A 1 18.81 14.71 -7.52
C MET A 1 17.82 13.85 -8.30
N TYR A 2 17.33 12.77 -7.71
CA TYR A 2 16.28 11.96 -8.32
C TYR A 2 15.00 12.82 -8.33
N PRO A 3 14.31 12.98 -9.48
CA PRO A 3 13.06 13.70 -9.54
C PRO A 3 11.97 12.79 -8.96
N GLY A 4 11.56 13.07 -7.71
CA GLY A 4 10.63 12.25 -6.94
C GLY A 4 11.33 11.68 -5.71
N THR A 5 10.81 12.04 -4.54
CA THR A 5 11.25 11.52 -3.24
C THR A 5 10.85 10.06 -3.07
N ASP A 6 9.79 9.62 -3.76
CA ASP A 6 9.15 8.31 -3.60
C ASP A 6 9.01 7.55 -4.95
N PRO A 7 10.10 6.99 -5.51
CA PRO A 7 10.01 6.25 -6.77
C PRO A 7 9.21 4.97 -6.61
N MET A 8 8.05 4.92 -7.26
CA MET A 8 7.18 3.76 -7.33
C MET A 8 7.29 3.08 -8.69
N CYS A 9 7.39 1.75 -8.68
CA CYS A 9 7.32 0.94 -9.88
C CYS A 9 6.28 -0.16 -9.70
N ALA A 10 5.44 -0.36 -10.71
CA ALA A 10 4.32 -1.28 -10.67
C ALA A 10 4.29 -2.14 -11.94
N ASP A 11 3.89 -3.41 -11.79
CA ASP A 11 3.57 -4.24 -12.96
C ASP A 11 2.22 -3.84 -13.60
N GLY A 12 1.87 -4.45 -14.73
CA GLY A 12 0.64 -4.10 -15.46
C GLY A 12 -0.65 -4.35 -14.67
N ALA A 13 -0.68 -5.36 -13.81
CA ALA A 13 -1.82 -5.67 -12.96
C ALA A 13 -1.98 -4.64 -11.85
N ALA A 14 -0.87 -4.28 -11.19
CA ALA A 14 -0.82 -3.23 -10.20
C ALA A 14 -1.17 -1.86 -10.79
N MET A 15 -0.72 -1.54 -12.01
CA MET A 15 -1.11 -0.30 -12.68
C MET A 15 -2.64 -0.22 -12.89
N SER A 16 -3.27 -1.33 -13.26
CA SER A 16 -4.74 -1.38 -13.42
C SER A 16 -5.46 -1.19 -12.07
N PHE A 17 -4.91 -1.72 -10.98
CA PHE A 17 -5.39 -1.47 -9.63
C PHE A 17 -5.23 0.00 -9.21
N LEU A 18 -4.05 0.59 -9.44
CA LEU A 18 -3.75 1.99 -9.11
C LEU A 18 -4.68 2.95 -9.88
N GLU A 19 -4.94 2.68 -11.16
CA GLU A 19 -5.90 3.45 -11.95
C GLU A 19 -7.32 3.40 -11.36
N ALA A 20 -7.79 2.22 -10.93
CA ALA A 20 -9.10 2.07 -10.32
C ALA A 20 -9.18 2.83 -8.98
N TRP A 21 -8.13 2.76 -8.16
CA TRP A 21 -8.01 3.55 -6.92
C TRP A 21 -8.08 5.07 -7.21
N MET A 22 -7.29 5.56 -8.18
CA MET A 22 -7.32 6.98 -8.56
C MET A 22 -8.69 7.44 -9.07
N LYS A 23 -9.42 6.58 -9.79
CA LYS A 23 -10.77 6.86 -10.30
C LYS A 23 -11.87 6.61 -9.28
N LYS A 24 -11.56 6.06 -8.10
CA LYS A 24 -12.52 5.63 -7.07
C LYS A 24 -13.49 4.57 -7.59
N GLU A 25 -12.99 3.67 -8.43
CA GLU A 25 -13.71 2.54 -9.03
C GLU A 25 -13.38 1.24 -8.30
N ASP A 26 -14.21 0.21 -8.47
CA ASP A 26 -13.90 -1.12 -7.95
C ASP A 26 -12.61 -1.66 -8.59
N PRO A 27 -11.65 -2.15 -7.79
CA PRO A 27 -10.41 -2.69 -8.34
C PRO A 27 -10.69 -3.94 -9.18
N PRO A 28 -9.98 -4.10 -10.32
CA PRO A 28 -10.15 -5.27 -11.15
C PRO A 28 -9.71 -6.55 -10.43
N GLN A 29 -10.20 -7.70 -10.91
CA GLN A 29 -9.76 -9.01 -10.43
C GLN A 29 -8.36 -9.32 -10.96
N THR A 30 -7.37 -8.84 -10.24
CA THR A 30 -5.94 -9.01 -10.54
C THR A 30 -5.15 -9.26 -9.26
N LEU A 31 -3.95 -9.81 -9.43
CA LEU A 31 -2.88 -9.82 -8.45
C LEU A 31 -1.72 -9.00 -9.02
N GLY A 32 -1.41 -7.88 -8.38
CA GLY A 32 -0.38 -6.94 -8.83
C GLY A 32 0.75 -6.78 -7.84
N PHE A 33 1.92 -6.43 -8.36
CA PHE A 33 3.13 -6.15 -7.59
C PHE A 33 3.57 -4.70 -7.76
N VAL A 34 3.84 -4.02 -6.65
CA VAL A 34 4.45 -2.69 -6.61
C VAL A 34 5.71 -2.74 -5.75
N TYR A 35 6.72 -1.95 -6.08
CA TYR A 35 7.87 -1.73 -5.20
C TYR A 35 8.23 -0.26 -5.09
N MET A 36 8.67 0.12 -3.88
CA MET A 36 9.17 1.45 -3.51
C MET A 36 10.47 1.26 -2.75
N LEU A 37 11.57 1.09 -3.50
CA LEU A 37 12.86 0.67 -2.93
C LEU A 37 13.65 1.80 -2.25
N LEU A 38 13.20 3.05 -2.36
CA LEU A 38 13.74 4.16 -1.57
C LEU A 38 12.85 4.53 -0.37
N GLY A 39 11.79 3.75 -0.12
CA GLY A 39 10.75 4.09 0.85
C GLY A 39 9.73 5.09 0.32
N ASP A 40 8.91 5.59 1.23
CA ASP A 40 7.95 6.68 1.00
C ASP A 40 8.11 7.81 2.04
N GLU A 41 7.53 8.99 1.75
CA GLU A 41 7.43 10.13 2.69
C GLU A 41 6.24 10.03 3.65
N GLY A 42 5.49 8.94 3.54
CA GLY A 42 4.43 8.55 4.42
C GLY A 42 3.04 8.50 3.77
N ALA A 43 2.23 7.60 4.30
CA ALA A 43 0.84 7.40 3.89
C ALA A 43 -0.03 7.07 5.10
N SER A 44 -1.32 7.39 4.98
CA SER A 44 -2.34 6.98 5.93
C SER A 44 -2.58 5.47 5.83
N ASN A 45 -2.54 4.76 6.95
CA ASN A 45 -2.84 3.33 6.97
C ASN A 45 -4.35 3.03 6.90
N THR A 46 -5.21 4.01 7.22
CA THR A 46 -6.66 3.80 7.36
C THR A 46 -7.50 4.48 6.27
N ASP A 47 -7.03 5.60 5.72
CA ASP A 47 -7.71 6.38 4.68
C ASP A 47 -6.88 6.40 3.38
N PRO A 48 -7.33 5.71 2.31
CA PRO A 48 -6.63 5.65 1.03
C PRO A 48 -6.60 6.97 0.26
N TYR A 49 -7.26 8.03 0.75
CA TYR A 49 -7.31 9.34 0.09
C TYR A 49 -6.79 10.48 0.96
N ALA A 50 -6.26 10.19 2.15
CA ALA A 50 -5.64 11.20 2.99
C ALA A 50 -4.38 11.76 2.33
N THR A 51 -4.21 13.08 2.40
CA THR A 51 -3.07 13.80 1.82
C THR A 51 -2.09 14.32 2.86
N GLU A 52 -2.40 14.20 4.14
CA GLU A 52 -1.59 14.69 5.26
C GLU A 52 -1.78 13.82 6.51
N GLU A 53 -0.81 13.88 7.43
CA GLU A 53 -0.85 13.21 8.73
C GLU A 53 -1.95 13.79 9.62
N THR A 54 -2.72 12.91 10.28
CA THR A 54 -3.65 13.28 11.34
C THR A 54 -3.46 12.36 12.54
N ALA A 55 -4.00 12.72 13.70
CA ALA A 55 -3.88 11.89 14.90
C ALA A 55 -4.62 10.55 14.78
N GLU A 56 -5.53 10.42 13.82
CA GLU A 56 -6.44 9.29 13.66
C GLU A 56 -6.12 8.40 12.45
N ASN A 57 -5.29 8.87 11.51
CA ASN A 57 -5.10 8.19 10.23
C ASN A 57 -3.94 7.17 10.23
N GLN A 58 -3.30 6.98 11.38
CA GLN A 58 -2.17 6.07 11.55
C GLN A 58 -1.13 6.29 10.44
N TRP A 59 -0.61 7.51 10.35
CA TRP A 59 0.40 7.86 9.35
C TRP A 59 1.65 7.00 9.52
N VAL A 60 2.09 6.36 8.44
CA VAL A 60 3.25 5.48 8.40
C VAL A 60 4.22 6.01 7.37
N VAL A 61 5.46 6.26 7.79
CA VAL A 61 6.59 6.46 6.88
C VAL A 61 7.28 5.11 6.72
N ALA A 62 7.13 4.47 5.57
CA ALA A 62 7.69 3.15 5.31
C ALA A 62 9.07 3.27 4.65
N GLY A 63 10.02 2.46 5.13
CA GLY A 63 11.29 2.24 4.44
C GLY A 63 11.11 1.46 3.13
N PRO A 64 12.18 0.95 2.51
CA PRO A 64 12.09 0.12 1.31
C PRO A 64 11.09 -1.02 1.48
N HIS A 65 10.11 -1.10 0.58
CA HIS A 65 9.05 -2.09 0.68
C HIS A 65 8.48 -2.48 -0.68
N VAL A 66 7.70 -3.55 -0.65
CA VAL A 66 6.93 -4.13 -1.74
C VAL A 66 5.46 -4.14 -1.34
N MET A 67 4.57 -4.00 -2.31
CA MET A 67 3.14 -4.15 -2.11
C MET A 67 2.57 -5.26 -2.99
N ILE A 68 1.69 -6.07 -2.40
CA ILE A 68 0.83 -6.99 -3.15
C ILE A 68 -0.59 -6.43 -3.16
N VAL A 69 -1.04 -6.05 -4.34
CA VAL A 69 -2.30 -5.33 -4.57
C VAL A 69 -3.28 -6.14 -5.40
N GLY A 70 -4.51 -5.64 -5.52
CA GLY A 70 -5.55 -6.25 -6.34
C GLY A 70 -6.48 -7.18 -5.57
N SER A 71 -7.68 -7.38 -6.08
CA SER A 71 -8.71 -8.10 -5.32
C SER A 71 -8.40 -9.58 -5.11
N GLU A 72 -7.52 -10.17 -5.92
CA GLU A 72 -7.07 -11.57 -5.75
C GLU A 72 -6.16 -11.73 -4.51
N ALA A 73 -5.54 -10.65 -4.02
CA ALA A 73 -4.75 -10.67 -2.80
C ALA A 73 -5.60 -10.81 -1.52
N LYS A 74 -6.93 -10.57 -1.59
CA LYS A 74 -7.80 -10.46 -0.40
C LYS A 74 -7.72 -11.66 0.56
N GLN A 75 -7.68 -12.89 0.05
CA GLN A 75 -7.58 -14.08 0.89
C GLN A 75 -6.25 -14.15 1.64
N MET A 76 -5.16 -13.67 1.02
CA MET A 76 -3.86 -13.62 1.65
C MET A 76 -3.83 -12.60 2.81
N LEU A 77 -4.54 -11.47 2.67
CA LEU A 77 -4.60 -10.41 3.69
C LEU A 77 -5.14 -10.91 5.04
N GLU A 78 -5.98 -11.94 5.06
CA GLU A 78 -6.54 -12.53 6.29
C GLU A 78 -5.46 -13.15 7.21
N SER A 79 -4.28 -13.44 6.66
CA SER A 79 -3.15 -14.01 7.41
C SER A 79 -2.20 -12.98 8.01
N TYR A 80 -2.46 -11.68 7.81
CA TYR A 80 -1.57 -10.58 8.22
C TYR A 80 -2.27 -9.62 9.19
N PRO A 81 -1.50 -8.94 10.06
CA PRO A 81 -2.06 -7.94 10.96
C PRO A 81 -2.66 -6.76 10.18
N GLN A 82 -3.78 -6.22 10.66
CA GLN A 82 -4.42 -5.02 10.10
C GLN A 82 -3.95 -3.72 10.76
N GLU A 83 -3.20 -3.84 11.85
CA GLU A 83 -2.51 -2.73 12.50
C GLU A 83 -1.04 -2.71 12.05
N VAL A 84 -0.46 -1.52 11.99
CA VAL A 84 0.94 -1.32 11.61
C VAL A 84 1.83 -1.86 12.73
N PRO A 85 2.72 -2.83 12.46
CA PRO A 85 3.68 -3.32 13.44
C PRO A 85 4.62 -2.21 13.92
N GLU A 86 5.10 -2.31 15.16
CA GLU A 86 6.06 -1.35 15.69
C GLU A 86 7.31 -1.28 14.80
N GLY A 87 7.62 -0.08 14.31
CA GLY A 87 8.76 0.15 13.41
C GLY A 87 8.53 -0.28 11.96
N ALA A 88 7.33 -0.74 11.58
CA ALA A 88 6.94 -1.09 10.21
C ALA A 88 7.94 -2.04 9.51
N ASN A 89 8.48 -3.01 10.24
CA ASN A 89 9.51 -3.97 9.77
C ASN A 89 8.98 -5.40 9.57
N GLN A 90 7.67 -5.59 9.71
CA GLN A 90 6.98 -6.86 9.46
C GLN A 90 5.82 -6.62 8.51
N PRO A 91 5.40 -7.59 7.69
CA PRO A 91 4.30 -7.38 6.76
C PRO A 91 2.97 -7.07 7.46
N TRP A 92 2.20 -6.14 6.88
CA TRP A 92 0.89 -5.72 7.41
C TRP A 92 -0.09 -5.34 6.31
N VAL A 93 -1.38 -5.35 6.63
CA VAL A 93 -2.43 -4.91 5.71
C VAL A 93 -2.61 -3.40 5.84
N MET A 94 -2.42 -2.68 4.74
CA MET A 94 -2.77 -1.27 4.62
C MET A 94 -4.18 -1.13 4.05
N TRP A 95 -4.88 -0.08 4.49
CA TRP A 95 -6.29 0.23 4.20
C TRP A 95 -7.28 -0.91 4.46
N PRO A 96 -7.19 -1.58 5.64
CA PRO A 96 -8.08 -2.68 5.97
C PRO A 96 -9.56 -2.26 5.88
N GLY A 97 -10.40 -3.16 5.38
CA GLY A 97 -11.85 -2.91 5.21
C GLY A 97 -12.23 -2.10 3.97
N THR A 98 -11.26 -1.58 3.20
CA THR A 98 -11.53 -0.92 1.92
C THR A 98 -11.41 -1.89 0.73
N PRO A 99 -11.98 -1.58 -0.44
CA PRO A 99 -11.74 -2.36 -1.65
C PRO A 99 -10.26 -2.41 -2.06
N TYR A 100 -9.47 -1.41 -1.63
CA TYR A 100 -8.06 -1.21 -1.99
C TYR A 100 -7.09 -1.76 -0.94
N ALA A 101 -7.57 -2.55 0.03
CA ALA A 101 -6.72 -3.19 1.00
C ALA A 101 -5.60 -3.98 0.29
N HIS A 102 -4.36 -3.81 0.74
CA HIS A 102 -3.19 -4.43 0.13
C HIS A 102 -2.16 -4.78 1.19
N LEU A 103 -1.27 -5.71 0.85
CA LEU A 103 -0.21 -6.16 1.75
C LEU A 103 1.02 -5.28 1.57
N MET A 104 1.49 -4.68 2.64
CA MET A 104 2.79 -4.02 2.74
C MET A 104 3.83 -5.04 3.20
N ILE A 105 4.96 -5.12 2.50
CA ILE A 105 6.06 -6.05 2.78
C ILE A 105 7.38 -5.26 2.84
N PRO A 106 7.86 -4.92 4.04
CA PRO A 106 9.22 -4.39 4.22
C PRO A 106 10.28 -5.34 3.66
N VAL A 107 11.34 -4.79 3.08
CA VAL A 107 12.46 -5.60 2.52
C VAL A 107 13.79 -5.42 3.26
N GLU A 108 13.78 -4.73 4.40
CA GLU A 108 14.93 -4.53 5.30
C GLU A 108 14.75 -5.26 6.64
#